data_AF-A8UHA3-F1
#
_entry.id   AF-A8UHA3-F1
#
_cell.length_a   1.000
_cell.length_b   1.000
_cell.length_c   1.000
_cell.angle_alpha   90.00
_cell.angle_beta   90.00
_cell.angle_gamma   90.00
#
_symmetry.space_group_name_H-M   'P 1'
#
loop_
_entity.id
_entity.type
_entity.pdbx_description
1 polymer ?
#
loop_
_entity_poly.entity_id
_entity_poly.type
_entity_poly.pdbx_seq_one_letter_code
_entity_poly.pdbx_strand_id
1 'polypeptide(L)'
;PNRSMPADPHPTPGALLLGDAFNMRHPLTGGGMTVALSDIVLIRDLLRPLCDLHDSSTLCKYLESFYTLRKPVASTINTLAGALYKVFCASPDKARQEMRNACFDYLSLGG
;
A
#
# COMPACT_ATOMS: atom_id res chain seq x y z
N PRO A 1 -17.92 6.32 1.51
CA PRO A 1 -17.70 5.77 0.15
C PRO A 1 -16.34 5.07 0.07
N ASN A 2 -16.33 3.73 0.02
CA ASN A 2 -15.11 2.93 -0.06
C ASN A 2 -14.48 3.12 -1.44
N ARG A 3 -13.28 3.70 -1.51
CA ARG A 3 -12.54 3.97 -2.75
C ARG A 3 -11.26 3.12 -2.81
N SER A 4 -10.85 2.77 -4.02
CA SER A 4 -9.59 2.05 -4.30
C SER A 4 -8.93 2.71 -5.49
N MET A 5 -7.62 2.95 -5.41
CA MET A 5 -6.83 3.56 -6.47
C MET A 5 -5.44 2.91 -6.49
N PRO A 6 -5.12 2.10 -7.52
CA PRO A 6 -3.81 1.49 -7.64
C PRO A 6 -2.73 2.55 -7.82
N ALA A 7 -1.51 2.24 -7.41
CA ALA A 7 -0.37 3.11 -7.68
C ALA A 7 -0.03 3.05 -9.17
N ASP A 8 -0.05 4.20 -9.84
CA ASP A 8 0.38 4.36 -11.22
C ASP A 8 1.47 5.45 -11.27
N PRO A 9 2.76 5.07 -11.17
CA PRO A 9 3.84 6.05 -11.08
C PRO A 9 4.03 6.78 -12.41
N HIS A 10 3.83 8.10 -12.39
CA HIS A 10 4.18 9.01 -13.48
C HIS A 10 5.35 9.91 -13.06
N PRO A 11 6.59 9.58 -13.48
CA PRO A 11 7.77 10.38 -13.16
C PRO A 11 7.60 11.82 -13.66
N THR A 12 7.57 12.77 -12.72
CA THR A 12 7.47 14.20 -13.01
C THR A 12 8.66 14.88 -12.34
N PRO A 13 9.65 15.39 -13.09
CA PRO A 13 10.80 16.05 -12.50
C PRO A 13 10.39 17.15 -11.52
N GLY A 14 10.91 17.07 -10.29
CA GLY A 14 10.65 18.05 -9.23
C GLY A 14 9.36 17.82 -8.43
N ALA A 15 8.59 16.76 -8.71
CA ALA A 15 7.38 16.44 -7.97
C ALA A 15 7.32 14.97 -7.55
N LEU A 16 6.73 14.71 -6.37
CA LEU A 16 6.49 13.36 -5.86
C LEU A 16 5.11 13.28 -5.22
N LEU A 17 4.36 12.22 -5.56
CA LEU A 17 3.02 11.98 -5.03
C LEU A 17 3.06 10.84 -4.00
N LEU A 18 2.43 11.04 -2.84
CA LEU A 18 2.48 10.10 -1.72
C LEU A 18 1.12 9.88 -1.05
N GLY A 19 1.05 8.85 -0.21
CA GLY A 19 -0.14 8.52 0.59
C GLY A 19 -1.34 8.16 -0.27
N ASP A 20 -2.54 8.51 0.20
CA ASP A 20 -3.79 8.24 -0.52
C ASP A 20 -3.90 9.01 -1.84
N ALA A 21 -3.18 10.14 -2.00
CA ALA A 21 -3.13 10.81 -3.30
C ALA A 21 -2.43 9.94 -4.36
N PHE A 22 -1.57 9.00 -3.96
CA PHE A 22 -0.84 8.11 -4.86
C PHE A 22 -1.40 6.68 -4.89
N ASN A 23 -1.86 6.15 -3.75
CA ASN A 23 -2.33 4.78 -3.67
C ASN A 23 -3.38 4.61 -2.56
N MET A 24 -4.66 4.63 -2.92
CA MET A 24 -5.77 4.34 -2.01
C MET A 24 -6.13 2.85 -2.03
N ARG A 25 -6.55 2.35 -0.87
CA ARG A 25 -7.02 0.98 -0.67
C ARG A 25 -8.26 0.98 0.22
N HIS A 26 -8.93 -0.17 0.30
CA HIS A 26 -10.06 -0.32 1.22
C HIS A 26 -9.61 -0.06 2.68
N PRO A 27 -10.32 0.78 3.46
CA PRO A 27 -9.88 1.16 4.82
C PRO A 27 -10.03 0.04 5.86
N LEU A 28 -10.43 -1.17 5.46
CA LEU A 28 -10.85 -2.24 6.38
C LEU A 28 -9.72 -2.70 7.30
N THR A 29 -8.49 -2.69 6.80
CA THR A 29 -7.30 -3.05 7.59
C THR A 29 -6.66 -1.87 8.29
N GLY A 30 -7.16 -0.64 8.11
CA GLY A 30 -6.53 0.57 8.65
C GLY A 30 -5.11 0.85 8.13
N GLY A 31 -4.62 0.12 7.12
CA GLY A 31 -3.21 0.09 6.74
C GLY A 31 -2.71 1.30 5.94
N GLY A 32 -3.57 2.28 5.61
CA GLY A 32 -3.20 3.43 4.79
C GLY A 32 -2.09 4.28 5.41
N MET A 33 -2.20 4.59 6.72
CA MET A 33 -1.18 5.34 7.44
C MET A 33 0.14 4.56 7.54
N THR A 34 0.08 3.24 7.75
CA THR A 34 1.27 2.38 7.81
C THR A 34 2.04 2.42 6.49
N VAL A 35 1.35 2.36 5.35
CA VAL A 35 2.00 2.48 4.04
C VAL A 35 2.58 3.88 3.84
N ALA A 36 1.84 4.93 4.21
CA ALA A 36 2.33 6.30 4.08
C ALA A 36 3.60 6.54 4.92
N LEU A 37 3.64 6.08 6.17
CA LEU A 37 4.81 6.22 7.03
C LEU A 37 5.98 5.35 6.55
N SER A 38 5.71 4.15 6.03
CA SER A 38 6.73 3.32 5.39
C SER A 38 7.33 4.00 4.15
N ASP A 39 6.49 4.65 3.32
CA ASP A 39 6.95 5.41 2.15
C ASP A 39 7.87 6.58 2.58
N ILE A 40 7.52 7.29 3.66
CA ILE A 40 8.34 8.39 4.21
C ILE A 40 9.72 7.89 4.67
N VAL A 41 9.79 6.74 5.34
CA VAL A 41 11.05 6.12 5.78
C VAL A 41 11.95 5.82 4.56
N LEU A 42 11.39 5.22 3.51
CA LEU A 42 12.12 4.92 2.27
C LEU A 42 12.64 6.19 1.59
N ILE A 43 11.79 7.21 1.44
CA ILE A 43 12.16 8.47 0.79
C ILE A 43 13.23 9.19 1.59
N ARG A 44 13.10 9.24 2.92
CA ARG A 44 14.12 9.81 3.80
C ARG A 44 15.48 9.12 3.57
N ASP A 45 15.51 7.79 3.48
CA ASP A 45 16.75 7.05 3.32
C ASP A 45 17.36 7.22 1.93
N LEU A 46 16.53 7.33 0.88
CA LEU A 46 16.95 7.66 -0.48
C LEU A 46 17.48 9.10 -0.57
N LEU A 47 16.84 10.08 0.08
CA LEU A 47 17.24 11.48 0.00
C LEU A 47 18.44 11.80 0.90
N ARG A 48 18.68 11.05 1.98
CA ARG A 48 19.77 11.29 2.94
C ARG A 48 21.16 11.49 2.32
N PRO A 49 21.63 10.70 1.33
CA PRO A 49 22.95 10.90 0.72
C PRO A 49 23.03 12.08 -0.24
N LEU A 50 21.92 12.75 -0.56
CA LEU A 50 21.88 13.84 -1.53
C LEU A 50 22.11 15.19 -0.84
N CYS A 51 23.13 15.91 -1.29
CA CYS A 51 23.46 17.25 -0.78
C CYS A 51 22.75 18.37 -1.55
N ASP A 52 22.30 18.09 -2.78
CA ASP A 52 21.64 19.04 -3.66
C ASP A 52 20.37 18.42 -4.25
N LEU A 53 19.28 19.19 -4.20
CA LEU A 53 17.96 18.79 -4.72
C LEU A 53 17.54 19.62 -5.95
N HIS A 54 18.43 20.44 -6.51
CA HIS A 54 18.09 21.36 -7.59
C HIS A 54 18.08 20.69 -8.98
N ASP A 55 18.78 19.56 -9.15
CA ASP A 55 18.72 18.75 -10.36
C ASP A 55 17.51 17.79 -10.34
N SER A 56 16.36 18.33 -10.74
CA SER A 56 15.09 17.60 -10.81
C SER A 56 15.14 16.35 -11.71
N SER A 57 15.96 16.32 -12.75
CA SER A 57 16.06 15.18 -13.68
C SER A 57 16.84 14.03 -13.06
N THR A 58 17.99 14.33 -12.44
CA THR A 58 18.79 13.34 -11.73
C THR A 58 18.06 12.81 -10.49
N LEU A 59 17.38 13.70 -9.75
CA LEU A 59 16.50 13.29 -8.64
C LEU A 59 15.38 12.37 -9.09
N CYS A 60 14.73 12.69 -10.21
CA CYS A 60 13.64 11.88 -10.73
C CYS A 60 14.11 10.44 -11.00
N LYS A 61 15.26 10.28 -11.70
CA LYS A 61 15.87 8.96 -11.96
C LYS A 61 16.29 8.25 -10.69
N TYR A 62 16.88 8.97 -9.74
CA TYR A 62 17.31 8.40 -8.47
C TYR A 62 16.12 7.86 -7.64
N LEU A 63 15.03 8.63 -7.60
CA LEU A 63 13.80 8.30 -6.90
C LEU A 63 12.94 7.26 -7.64
N GLU A 64 13.24 6.85 -8.87
CA GLU A 64 12.53 5.73 -9.50
C GLU A 64 12.66 4.43 -8.68
N SER A 65 13.78 4.26 -7.96
CA SER A 65 14.01 3.14 -7.06
C SER A 65 12.95 3.01 -5.96
N PHE A 66 12.37 4.14 -5.49
CA PHE A 66 11.28 4.17 -4.51
C PHE A 66 10.09 3.33 -4.97
N TYR A 67 9.71 3.41 -6.24
CA TYR A 67 8.55 2.68 -6.77
C TYR A 67 8.73 1.17 -6.76
N THR A 68 9.98 0.69 -6.75
CA THR A 68 10.28 -0.73 -6.58
C THR A 68 10.36 -1.09 -5.09
N LEU A 69 11.06 -0.29 -4.30
CA LEU A 69 11.31 -0.56 -2.87
C LEU A 69 10.03 -0.55 -2.02
N ARG A 70 9.01 0.22 -2.38
CA ARG A 70 7.74 0.27 -1.64
C ARG A 70 6.83 -0.95 -1.85
N LYS A 71 7.02 -1.70 -2.95
CA LYS A 71 6.11 -2.78 -3.36
C LYS A 71 5.89 -3.84 -2.28
N PRO A 72 6.90 -4.34 -1.53
CA PRO A 72 6.69 -5.41 -0.56
C PRO A 72 5.70 -5.05 0.56
N VAL A 73 5.83 -3.86 1.16
CA VAL A 73 4.94 -3.41 2.24
C VAL A 73 3.56 -3.05 1.69
N ALA A 74 3.52 -2.25 0.62
CA ALA A 74 2.26 -1.80 0.02
C ALA A 74 1.45 -2.98 -0.54
N SER A 75 2.09 -3.93 -1.22
CA SER A 75 1.43 -5.10 -1.81
C SER A 75 0.87 -6.03 -0.73
N THR A 76 1.63 -6.30 0.33
CA THR A 76 1.15 -7.14 1.45
C THR A 76 -0.10 -6.54 2.09
N ILE A 77 -0.06 -5.25 2.44
CA ILE A 77 -1.19 -4.56 3.07
C ILE A 77 -2.40 -4.50 2.11
N ASN A 78 -2.17 -4.21 0.82
CA ASN A 78 -3.24 -4.15 -0.18
C ASN A 78 -3.88 -5.52 -0.41
N THR A 79 -3.08 -6.58 -0.50
CA THR A 79 -3.54 -7.96 -0.71
C THR A 79 -4.34 -8.44 0.49
N LEU A 80 -3.84 -8.20 1.70
CA LEU A 80 -4.55 -8.56 2.93
C LEU A 80 -5.88 -7.80 3.04
N ALA A 81 -5.89 -6.49 2.77
CA ALA A 81 -7.12 -5.70 2.80
C ALA A 81 -8.17 -6.20 1.80
N GLY A 82 -7.75 -6.50 0.57
CA GLY A 82 -8.62 -7.04 -0.47
C GLY A 82 -9.14 -8.43 -0.13
N ALA A 83 -8.28 -9.32 0.38
CA ALA A 83 -8.65 -10.69 0.75
C ALA A 83 -9.65 -10.69 1.91
N LEU A 84 -9.36 -9.98 3.01
CA LEU A 84 -10.26 -9.90 4.16
C LEU A 84 -11.60 -9.26 3.79
N TYR A 85 -11.61 -8.22 2.96
CA TYR A 85 -12.86 -7.64 2.47
C TYR A 85 -13.71 -8.68 1.72
N LYS A 86 -13.11 -9.45 0.81
CA LYS A 86 -13.83 -10.49 0.05
C LYS A 86 -14.37 -11.61 0.94
N VAL A 87 -13.63 -11.99 1.97
CA VAL A 87 -14.02 -13.04 2.92
C VAL A 87 -15.12 -12.55 3.86
N PHE A 88 -15.03 -11.33 4.39
CA PHE A 88 -15.97 -10.84 5.39
C PHE A 88 -17.26 -10.22 4.81
N CYS A 89 -17.25 -9.77 3.56
CA CYS A 89 -18.45 -9.24 2.92
C CYS A 89 -19.57 -10.27 2.85
N ALA A 90 -20.79 -9.81 3.15
CA ALA A 90 -21.98 -10.63 3.01
C ALA A 90 -22.12 -11.12 1.55
N SER A 91 -22.40 -12.41 1.41
CA SER A 91 -22.45 -13.09 0.13
C SER A 91 -23.47 -14.24 0.18
N PRO A 92 -24.28 -14.43 -0.88
CA PRO A 92 -25.16 -15.60 -1.02
C PRO A 92 -24.40 -16.88 -1.40
N ASP A 93 -23.14 -16.76 -1.83
CA ASP A 93 -22.29 -17.90 -2.21
C ASP A 93 -21.80 -18.66 -0.96
N LYS A 94 -22.15 -19.95 -0.90
CA LYS A 94 -21.84 -20.86 0.21
C LYS A 94 -20.33 -21.00 0.44
N ALA A 95 -19.52 -21.06 -0.62
CA ALA A 95 -18.08 -21.21 -0.48
C ALA A 95 -17.46 -20.00 0.24
N ARG A 96 -17.98 -18.79 -0.03
CA ARG A 96 -17.56 -17.57 0.68
C ARG A 96 -18.02 -17.54 2.13
N GLN A 97 -19.18 -18.12 2.44
CA GLN A 97 -19.64 -18.24 3.83
C GLN A 97 -18.77 -19.23 4.63
N GLU A 98 -18.44 -20.38 4.03
CA GLU A 98 -17.54 -21.37 4.63
C GLU A 98 -16.14 -20.79 4.85
N MET A 99 -15.56 -20.09 3.86
CA MET A 99 -14.27 -19.41 4.02
C MET A 99 -14.29 -18.39 5.17
N ARG A 100 -15.39 -17.67 5.36
CA ARG A 100 -15.53 -16.71 6.47
C ARG A 100 -15.57 -17.41 7.83
N ASN A 101 -16.33 -18.49 7.94
CA ASN A 101 -16.42 -19.26 9.18
C ASN A 101 -15.08 -19.91 9.51
N ALA A 102 -14.44 -20.57 8.54
CA ALA A 102 -13.11 -21.16 8.72
C ALA A 102 -12.05 -20.12 9.11
N CYS A 103 -12.12 -18.91 8.56
CA CYS A 103 -11.25 -17.80 8.96
C CYS A 103 -11.49 -17.39 10.41
N PHE A 104 -12.74 -17.31 10.86
CA PHE A 104 -13.08 -17.02 12.25
C PHE A 104 -12.63 -18.12 13.21
N ASP A 105 -12.86 -19.38 12.83
CA ASP A 105 -12.42 -20.55 13.60
C ASP A 105 -10.90 -20.54 13.74
N TYR A 106 -10.17 -20.33 12.64
CA TYR A 106 -8.71 -20.22 12.65
C TYR A 106 -8.20 -19.11 13.60
N LEU A 107 -8.78 -17.92 13.53
CA LEU A 107 -8.41 -16.81 14.42
C LEU A 107 -8.75 -17.10 15.90
N SER A 108 -9.78 -17.91 16.15
CA SER A 108 -10.18 -18.33 17.50
C SER A 108 -9.25 -19.38 18.12
N LEU A 109 -8.46 -20.09 17.30
CA LEU A 109 -7.45 -21.03 17.79
C LEU A 109 -6.28 -20.33 18.51
N GLY A 110 -6.09 -19.03 18.27
CA GLY A 110 -5.06 -18.23 18.92
C GLY A 110 -3.62 -18.61 18.54
N GLY A 111 -2.67 -17.95 19.23
CA GLY A 111 -1.22 -18.07 19.09
C GLY A 111 -0.52 -17.22 20.13
#